data_AF-A0A7C9DGT2-F1
#
_entry.id   AF-A0A7C9DGT2-F1
#
_cell.length_a   1.000
_cell.length_b   1.000
_cell.length_c   1.000
_cell.angle_alpha   90.00
_cell.angle_beta   90.00
_cell.angle_gamma   90.00
#
_symmetry.space_group_name_H-M   'P 1'
#
loop_
_entity.id
_entity.type
_entity.pdbx_description
1 polymer ?
#
loop_
_entity_poly.entity_id
_entity_poly.type
_entity_poly.pdbx_seq_one_letter_code
_entity_poly.pdbx_strand_id
1 'polypeptide(L)'
;RMAEEKKECAFDGEQAAMLVKELRVQFNSGKTRSYDWRIAQLKSISKMVDEREKDIIQALQKDLSKPEFEALVYEISMVKSSCKLGLQELKHWMKPEKV
;
A
#
# COMPACT_ATOMS: atom_id res chain seq x y z
N ARG A 1 7.01 27.28 -31.60
CA ARG A 1 5.92 26.45 -31.03
C ARG A 1 6.53 25.68 -29.87
N MET A 2 6.66 26.34 -28.72
CA MET A 2 7.26 25.74 -27.53
C MET A 2 6.23 24.78 -26.96
N ALA A 3 6.57 23.51 -26.87
CA ALA A 3 5.77 22.52 -26.18
C ALA A 3 5.63 23.00 -24.73
N GLU A 4 4.40 23.24 -24.30
CA GLU A 4 4.06 23.43 -22.90
C GLU A 4 4.59 22.21 -22.14
N GLU A 5 5.68 22.40 -21.40
CA GLU A 5 6.05 21.51 -20.33
C GLU A 5 4.84 21.42 -19.41
N LYS A 6 4.15 20.27 -19.45
CA LYS A 6 3.16 19.92 -18.44
C LYS A 6 3.88 20.00 -17.10
N LYS A 7 3.71 21.12 -16.41
CA LYS A 7 4.06 21.28 -15.01
C LYS A 7 3.27 20.20 -14.27
N GLU A 8 3.95 19.11 -13.96
CA GLU A 8 3.42 18.05 -13.12
C GLU A 8 2.95 18.74 -11.83
N CYS A 9 1.64 18.82 -11.63
CA CYS A 9 1.09 19.52 -10.49
C CYS A 9 1.47 18.67 -9.27
N ALA A 10 2.47 19.12 -8.51
CA ALA A 10 2.86 18.47 -7.27
C ALA A 10 1.61 18.32 -6.39
N PHE A 11 1.47 17.16 -5.76
CA PHE A 11 0.40 16.87 -4.82
C PHE A 11 0.45 17.91 -3.68
N ASP A 12 -0.51 18.85 -3.68
CA ASP A 12 -0.56 19.97 -2.74
C ASP A 12 -1.58 19.75 -1.61
N GLY A 13 -1.72 20.76 -0.74
CA GLY A 13 -2.62 20.70 0.41
C GLY A 13 -4.11 20.63 0.05
N GLU A 14 -4.54 21.25 -1.06
CA GLU A 14 -5.93 21.21 -1.49
C GLU A 14 -6.28 19.84 -2.05
N GLN A 15 -5.41 19.29 -2.90
CA GLN A 15 -5.52 17.93 -3.44
C GLN A 15 -5.53 16.89 -2.30
N ALA A 16 -4.67 17.05 -1.30
CA ALA A 16 -4.66 16.19 -0.12
C ALA A 16 -5.96 16.26 0.69
N ALA A 17 -6.51 17.46 0.90
CA ALA A 17 -7.77 17.64 1.62
C ALA A 17 -8.95 16.97 0.88
N MET A 18 -8.99 17.08 -0.45
CA MET A 18 -9.98 16.40 -1.28
C MET A 18 -9.88 14.88 -1.17
N LEU A 19 -8.67 14.32 -1.30
CA LEU A 19 -8.44 12.88 -1.15
C LEU A 19 -8.89 12.36 0.22
N VAL A 20 -8.51 13.06 1.30
CA VAL A 20 -8.92 12.66 2.67
C VAL A 20 -10.43 12.70 2.83
N LYS A 21 -11.11 13.70 2.27
CA LYS A 21 -12.57 13.79 2.30
C LYS A 21 -13.21 12.56 1.64
N GLU A 22 -12.71 12.15 0.47
CA GLU A 22 -13.21 10.98 -0.24
C GLU A 22 -12.96 9.67 0.54
N LEU A 23 -11.75 9.48 1.06
CA LEU A 23 -11.40 8.29 1.85
C LEU A 23 -12.28 8.16 3.11
N ARG A 24 -12.59 9.29 3.77
CA ARG A 24 -13.52 9.30 4.91
C ARG A 24 -14.93 8.88 4.51
N VAL A 25 -15.42 9.30 3.35
CA VAL A 25 -16.72 8.86 2.82
C VAL A 25 -16.73 7.35 2.60
N GLN A 26 -15.68 6.79 1.98
CA GLN A 26 -15.56 5.35 1.74
C GLN A 26 -15.43 4.53 3.04
N PHE A 27 -14.74 5.05 4.05
CA PHE A 27 -14.66 4.41 5.36
C PHE A 27 -16.03 4.43 6.07
N ASN A 28 -16.69 5.59 6.09
CA ASN A 28 -17.97 5.79 6.76
C ASN A 28 -19.12 4.99 6.13
N SER A 29 -19.03 4.64 4.84
CA SER A 29 -19.99 3.74 4.20
C SER A 29 -19.90 2.30 4.72
N GLY A 30 -18.87 1.96 5.50
CA GLY A 30 -18.64 0.62 6.04
C GLY A 30 -18.01 -0.35 5.06
N LYS A 31 -17.68 0.08 3.83
CA LYS A 31 -17.08 -0.77 2.78
C LYS A 31 -15.84 -1.54 3.25
N THR A 32 -15.03 -0.93 4.12
CA THR A 32 -13.77 -1.51 4.63
C THR A 32 -13.96 -2.44 5.84
N ARG A 33 -15.18 -2.59 6.35
CA ARG A 33 -15.46 -3.38 7.56
C ARG A 33 -15.44 -4.87 7.32
N SER A 34 -15.86 -5.33 6.13
CA SER A 34 -16.02 -6.75 5.87
C SER A 34 -14.67 -7.48 5.84
N TYR A 35 -14.68 -8.73 6.31
CA TYR A 35 -13.52 -9.62 6.27
C TYR A 35 -13.02 -9.80 4.83
N ASP A 36 -13.93 -10.06 3.90
CA ASP A 36 -13.60 -10.32 2.49
C ASP A 36 -12.92 -9.12 1.83
N TRP A 37 -13.37 -7.90 2.14
CA TRP A 37 -12.73 -6.70 1.62
C TRP A 37 -11.27 -6.60 2.10
N ARG A 38 -11.04 -6.81 3.40
CA ARG A 38 -9.70 -6.74 4.00
C ARG A 38 -8.78 -7.83 3.46
N ILE A 39 -9.27 -9.07 3.30
CA ILE A 39 -8.51 -10.16 2.67
C ILE A 39 -8.17 -9.82 1.22
N ALA A 40 -9.11 -9.26 0.45
CA ALA A 40 -8.84 -8.83 -0.91
C ALA A 40 -7.75 -7.75 -0.98
N GLN A 41 -7.74 -6.79 -0.04
CA GLN A 41 -6.69 -5.78 0.03
C GLN A 41 -5.32 -6.37 0.39
N LEU A 42 -5.24 -7.26 1.38
CA LEU A 42 -3.96 -7.93 1.75
C LEU A 42 -3.38 -8.73 0.58
N LYS A 43 -4.23 -9.46 -0.17
CA LYS A 43 -3.82 -10.16 -1.39
C LYS A 43 -3.34 -9.19 -2.47
N SER A 44 -4.01 -8.07 -2.62
CA SER A 44 -3.66 -7.05 -3.61
C SER A 44 -2.31 -6.39 -3.29
N ILE A 45 -2.01 -6.13 -2.01
CA ILE A 45 -0.71 -5.60 -1.57
C ILE A 45 0.41 -6.62 -1.86
N SER A 46 0.22 -7.88 -1.47
CA SER A 46 1.21 -8.93 -1.76
C SER A 46 1.46 -9.07 -3.26
N LYS A 47 0.38 -9.06 -4.07
CA LYS A 47 0.47 -9.14 -5.53
C LYS A 47 1.19 -7.92 -6.12
N MET A 48 0.88 -6.71 -5.65
CA MET A 48 1.54 -5.48 -6.12
C MET A 48 3.05 -5.54 -5.89
N VAL A 49 3.48 -5.99 -4.71
CA VAL A 49 4.90 -6.12 -4.37
C VAL A 49 5.59 -7.17 -5.23
N ASP A 50 4.92 -8.29 -5.54
CA ASP A 50 5.44 -9.30 -6.47
C ASP A 50 5.58 -8.76 -7.90
N GLU A 51 4.54 -8.09 -8.40
CA GLU A 51 4.52 -7.54 -9.77
C GLU A 51 5.50 -6.37 -9.95
N ARG A 52 5.81 -5.65 -8.88
CA ARG A 52 6.64 -4.44 -8.88
C ARG A 52 7.98 -4.61 -8.18
N GLU A 53 8.39 -5.84 -7.88
CA GLU A 53 9.63 -6.14 -7.16
C GLU A 53 10.85 -5.41 -7.75
N LYS A 54 11.05 -5.50 -9.07
CA LYS A 54 12.17 -4.83 -9.75
C LYS A 54 12.08 -3.32 -9.68
N ASP A 55 10.89 -2.76 -9.87
CA ASP A 55 10.66 -1.31 -9.84
C ASP A 55 10.98 -0.77 -8.43
N ILE A 56 10.57 -1.49 -7.38
CA ILE A 56 10.84 -1.16 -5.98
C ILE A 56 12.34 -1.21 -5.68
N ILE A 57 13.02 -2.30 -6.07
CA ILE A 57 14.47 -2.45 -5.88
C ILE A 57 15.25 -1.33 -6.58
N GLN A 58 14.88 -1.01 -7.82
CA GLN A 58 15.54 0.05 -8.58
C GLN A 58 15.34 1.42 -7.94
N ALA A 59 14.13 1.73 -7.44
CA ALA A 59 13.87 2.96 -6.71
C ALA A 59 14.71 3.05 -5.43
N LEU A 60 14.74 1.99 -4.62
CA LEU A 60 15.55 1.92 -3.40
C LEU A 60 17.05 2.07 -3.67
N GLN A 61 17.55 1.48 -4.75
CA GLN A 61 18.94 1.65 -5.14
C GLN A 61 19.22 3.09 -5.60
N LYS A 62 18.31 3.70 -6.35
CA LYS A 62 18.47 5.08 -6.82
C LYS A 62 18.45 6.09 -5.67
N ASP A 63 17.52 5.93 -4.74
CA ASP A 63 17.27 6.92 -3.69
C ASP A 63 18.22 6.74 -2.48
N LEU A 64 18.53 5.47 -2.15
CA LEU A 64 19.25 5.12 -0.92
C LEU A 64 20.56 4.35 -1.16
N SER A 65 20.88 4.01 -2.41
CA SER A 65 21.99 3.08 -2.73
C SER A 65 21.89 1.74 -1.96
N LYS A 66 20.65 1.29 -1.67
CA LYS A 66 20.40 0.05 -0.95
C LYS A 66 20.67 -1.17 -1.85
N PRO A 67 21.59 -2.08 -1.46
CA PRO A 67 21.87 -3.28 -2.24
C PRO A 67 20.63 -4.13 -2.52
N GLU A 68 20.57 -4.73 -3.71
CA GLU A 68 19.42 -5.54 -4.17
C GLU A 68 19.00 -6.61 -3.15
N PHE A 69 19.97 -7.34 -2.59
CA PHE A 69 19.69 -8.39 -1.61
C PHE A 69 19.04 -7.83 -0.34
N GLU A 70 19.50 -6.67 0.15
CA GLU A 70 18.90 -6.02 1.32
C GLU A 70 17.49 -5.52 1.02
N ALA A 71 17.26 -4.93 -0.16
CA ALA A 71 15.93 -4.52 -0.59
C ALA A 71 14.96 -5.72 -0.67
N LEU A 72 15.42 -6.84 -1.24
CA LEU A 72 14.62 -8.06 -1.34
C LEU A 72 14.25 -8.64 0.03
N VAL A 73 15.19 -8.69 0.98
CA VAL A 73 14.96 -9.29 2.30
C VAL A 73 14.16 -8.35 3.20
N TYR A 74 14.57 -7.09 3.33
CA TYR A 74 14.03 -6.18 4.34
C TYR A 74 12.81 -5.39 3.88
N GLU A 75 12.60 -5.19 2.58
CA GLU A 75 11.45 -4.43 2.09
C GLU A 75 10.40 -5.38 1.51
N ILE A 76 10.82 -6.21 0.55
CA ILE A 76 9.88 -7.05 -0.22
C ILE A 76 9.43 -8.27 0.59
N SER A 77 10.37 -9.07 1.09
CA SER A 77 10.06 -10.30 1.82
C SER A 77 9.38 -10.02 3.16
N MET A 78 9.73 -8.92 3.83
CA MET A 78 9.05 -8.48 5.05
C MET A 78 7.58 -8.13 4.77
N VAL A 79 7.28 -7.31 3.76
CA VAL A 79 5.88 -6.95 3.44
C VAL A 79 5.06 -8.18 3.07
N LYS A 80 5.62 -9.10 2.27
CA LYS A 80 4.95 -10.37 1.93
C LYS A 80 4.68 -11.22 3.17
N SER A 81 5.63 -11.28 4.10
CA SER A 81 5.49 -12.02 5.36
C SER A 81 4.41 -11.42 6.25
N SER A 82 4.35 -10.08 6.37
CA SER A 82 3.29 -9.39 7.10
C SER A 82 1.91 -9.61 6.47
N CYS A 83 1.82 -9.58 5.13
CA CYS A 83 0.57 -9.89 4.44
C CYS A 83 0.14 -11.34 4.70
N LYS A 84 1.07 -12.30 4.64
CA LYS A 84 0.80 -13.71 4.93
C LYS A 84 0.28 -13.91 6.35
N LEU A 85 0.93 -13.31 7.35
CA LEU A 85 0.48 -13.34 8.74
C LEU A 85 -0.94 -12.76 8.86
N GLY A 86 -1.18 -11.59 8.26
CA GLY A 86 -2.51 -10.99 8.23
C GLY A 86 -3.56 -11.92 7.61
N LEU A 87 -3.26 -12.57 6.49
CA LEU A 87 -4.19 -13.51 5.84
C LEU A 87 -4.51 -14.74 6.72
N GLN A 88 -3.57 -15.18 7.55
CA GLN A 88 -3.75 -16.32 8.46
C GLN A 88 -4.56 -15.92 9.71
N GLU A 89 -4.25 -14.77 10.30
CA GLU A 89 -4.74 -14.41 11.63
C GLU A 89 -5.94 -13.45 11.63
N LEU A 90 -6.21 -12.74 10.52
CA LEU A 90 -7.20 -11.65 10.50
C LEU A 90 -8.60 -12.08 10.95
N LYS A 91 -9.02 -13.31 10.62
CA LYS A 91 -10.33 -13.83 11.05
C LYS A 91 -10.41 -13.97 12.57
N HIS A 92 -9.31 -14.33 13.22
CA HIS A 92 -9.21 -14.39 14.67
C HIS A 92 -9.17 -13.00 15.28
N TRP A 93 -8.33 -12.11 14.77
CA TRP A 93 -8.19 -10.72 15.27
C TRP A 93 -9.45 -9.88 15.14
N MET A 94 -10.33 -10.19 14.17
CA MET A 94 -11.60 -9.48 13.99
C MET A 94 -12.72 -9.97 14.92
N LYS A 95 -12.51 -11.02 15.72
CA LYS A 95 -13.53 -11.49 16.66
C LYS A 95 -13.70 -10.48 17.80
N PRO A 96 -14.94 -10.17 18.22
CA PRO A 96 -15.16 -9.39 19.43
C PRO A 96 -14.51 -10.08 20.63
N GLU A 97 -13.78 -9.31 21.42
CA GLU A 97 -13.22 -9.75 22.69
C GLU A 97 -14.04 -9.12 23.82
N LYS A 98 -14.38 -9.94 24.83
CA LYS A 98 -15.12 -9.45 25.99
C LYS A 98 -14.15 -8.70 26.90
N VAL A 99 -14.36 -7.40 27.03
CA VAL A 99 -13.68 -6.53 28.01
C VAL A 99 -14.41 -6.52 29.35
#